data_AF-A0A0A9CTD1-F1
#
_entry.id   AF-A0A0A9CTD1-F1
#
_cell.length_a   1.000
_cell.length_b   1.000
_cell.length_c   1.000
_cell.angle_alpha   90.00
_cell.angle_beta   90.00
_cell.angle_gamma   90.00
#
_symmetry.space_group_name_H-M   'P 1'
#
loop_
_entity.id
_entity.type
_entity.pdbx_description
1 polymer ?
#
loop_
_entity_poly.entity_id
_entity_poly.type
_entity_poly.pdbx_seq_one_letter_code
_entity_poly.pdbx_strand_id
1 'polypeptide(L)'
;MVEPFLRECLGADAVAGTELATWRGRATGFVDARGGVLVGLRKAEALREIFAGDGGGAPDVGLGDSRSDYPFMSICKVSTVVSAIHLQIIRTTVLHRAH
;
A
#
# COMPACT_ATOMS: atom_id res chain seq x y z
N MET A 1 3.30 -11.99 -0.04
CA MET A 1 4.76 -12.19 -0.39
C MET A 1 5.67 -11.00 -0.08
N VAL A 2 5.24 -9.74 -0.25
CA VAL A 2 6.09 -8.54 -0.04
C VAL A 2 6.00 -7.95 1.38
N GLU A 3 5.04 -8.40 2.18
CA GLU A 3 4.71 -7.81 3.48
C GLU A 3 5.88 -7.78 4.47
N PRO A 4 6.68 -8.85 4.68
CA PRO A 4 7.82 -8.79 5.60
C PRO A 4 8.81 -7.68 5.23
N PHE A 5 9.12 -7.56 3.93
CA PHE A 5 10.01 -6.51 3.43
C PHE A 5 9.44 -5.10 3.66
N LEU A 6 8.16 -4.87 3.33
CA LEU A 6 7.54 -3.56 3.50
C LEU A 6 7.47 -3.14 4.97
N ARG A 7 7.18 -4.08 5.88
CA ARG A 7 7.14 -3.80 7.32
C ARG A 7 8.54 -3.58 7.89
N GLU A 8 9.48 -4.48 7.63
CA GLU A 8 10.81 -4.46 8.27
C GLU A 8 11.76 -3.43 7.67
N CYS A 9 11.70 -3.20 6.35
CA CYS A 9 12.62 -2.29 5.66
C CYS A 9 12.05 -0.89 5.43
N LEU A 10 10.73 -0.75 5.26
CA LEU A 10 10.08 0.54 4.97
C LEU A 10 9.18 1.04 6.10
N GLY A 11 8.96 0.25 7.15
CA GLY A 11 8.15 0.66 8.31
C GLY A 11 6.66 0.78 7.99
N ALA A 12 6.14 0.00 7.05
CA ALA A 12 4.71 0.03 6.72
C ALA A 12 3.85 -0.50 7.89
N ASP A 13 2.80 0.23 8.27
CA ASP A 13 1.86 -0.17 9.32
C ASP A 13 0.85 -1.24 8.85
N ALA A 14 0.45 -1.16 7.58
CA ALA A 14 -0.48 -2.09 6.94
C ALA A 14 -0.06 -2.38 5.50
N VAL A 15 -0.33 -3.60 5.04
CA VAL A 15 -0.02 -4.06 3.68
C VAL A 15 -1.22 -4.80 3.11
N ALA A 16 -1.64 -4.42 1.91
CA ALA A 16 -2.61 -5.17 1.10
C ALA A 16 -1.96 -5.58 -0.22
N GLY A 17 -2.13 -6.84 -0.60
CA GLY A 17 -1.57 -7.41 -1.82
C GLY A 17 -2.44 -8.52 -2.40
N THR A 18 -2.11 -8.95 -3.61
CA THR A 18 -2.67 -10.20 -4.15
C THR A 18 -1.96 -11.36 -3.47
N GLU A 19 -2.72 -12.19 -2.76
CA GLU A 19 -2.17 -13.36 -2.09
C GLU A 19 -2.31 -14.63 -2.93
N LEU A 20 -1.32 -15.52 -2.79
CA LEU A 20 -1.33 -16.83 -3.42
C LEU A 20 -1.89 -17.86 -2.45
N ALA A 21 -2.73 -18.75 -2.95
CA ALA A 21 -3.22 -19.89 -2.19
C ALA A 21 -2.04 -20.79 -1.79
N THR A 22 -2.01 -21.19 -0.52
CA THR A 22 -0.97 -22.07 0.03
C THR A 22 -1.56 -23.41 0.44
N TRP A 23 -0.76 -24.46 0.29
CA TRP A 23 -1.07 -25.80 0.77
C TRP A 23 0.16 -26.38 1.45
N ARG A 24 0.03 -26.76 2.72
CA ARG A 24 1.11 -27.33 3.54
C ARG A 24 2.40 -26.48 3.48
N GLY A 25 2.25 -25.16 3.63
CA GLY A 25 3.35 -24.21 3.64
C GLY A 25 3.99 -23.93 2.27
N ARG A 26 3.39 -24.41 1.17
CA ARG A 26 3.88 -24.17 -0.19
C ARG A 26 2.87 -23.38 -1.00
N ALA A 27 3.33 -22.40 -1.78
CA ALA A 27 2.50 -21.72 -2.75
C ALA A 27 2.03 -22.70 -3.83
N THR A 28 0.75 -22.65 -4.18
CA THR A 28 0.13 -23.56 -5.15
C THR A 28 0.23 -23.03 -6.59
N GLY A 29 0.60 -21.76 -6.77
CA GLY A 29 0.58 -21.05 -8.06
C GLY A 29 -0.79 -20.44 -8.39
N PHE A 30 -1.83 -20.70 -7.59
CA PHE A 30 -3.14 -20.08 -7.74
C PHE A 30 -3.29 -18.85 -6.84
N VAL A 31 -4.09 -17.90 -7.28
CA VAL A 31 -4.52 -16.76 -6.47
C VAL A 31 -5.48 -17.24 -5.37
N ASP A 32 -5.37 -16.69 -4.16
CA ASP A 32 -6.33 -16.97 -3.10
C ASP A 32 -7.72 -16.49 -3.50
N ALA A 33 -8.69 -17.41 -3.50
CA ALA A 33 -10.06 -17.15 -3.91
C ALA A 33 -10.78 -16.09 -3.04
N ARG A 34 -10.34 -15.89 -1.79
CA ARG A 34 -10.93 -14.90 -0.87
C ARG A 34 -10.55 -13.48 -1.27
N GLY A 35 -9.29 -13.24 -1.62
CA GLY A 35 -8.76 -11.90 -1.93
C GLY A 35 -8.79 -11.54 -3.42
N GLY A 36 -8.65 -12.53 -4.30
CA GLY A 36 -8.52 -12.31 -5.74
C GLY A 36 -7.32 -11.40 -6.10
N VAL A 37 -7.36 -10.81 -7.29
CA VAL A 37 -6.30 -9.92 -7.79
C VAL A 37 -6.56 -8.49 -7.37
N LEU A 38 -5.63 -7.88 -6.62
CA LEU A 38 -5.74 -6.53 -6.09
C LEU A 38 -5.40 -5.47 -7.16
N VAL A 39 -6.39 -5.08 -7.94
CA VAL A 39 -6.27 -4.09 -9.03
C VAL A 39 -7.52 -3.22 -9.14
N GLY A 40 -7.36 -1.95 -9.56
CA GLY A 40 -8.50 -1.08 -9.84
C GLY A 40 -9.37 -0.84 -8.60
N LEU A 41 -10.67 -1.10 -8.73
CA LEU A 41 -11.63 -0.95 -7.63
C LEU A 41 -11.26 -1.77 -6.39
N ARG A 42 -10.61 -2.92 -6.55
CA ARG A 42 -10.18 -3.74 -5.39
C ARG A 42 -9.10 -3.05 -4.55
N LYS A 43 -8.24 -2.23 -5.17
CA LYS A 43 -7.31 -1.37 -4.40
C LYS A 43 -8.07 -0.35 -3.55
N ALA A 44 -9.15 0.20 -4.11
CA ALA A 44 -10.00 1.17 -3.43
C ALA A 44 -10.81 0.55 -2.27
N GLU A 45 -11.27 -0.69 -2.44
CA GLU A 45 -11.92 -1.48 -1.38
C GLU A 45 -10.94 -1.79 -0.25
N ALA A 46 -9.75 -2.31 -0.58
CA ALA A 46 -8.71 -2.60 0.42
C ALA A 46 -8.30 -1.33 1.20
N LEU A 47 -8.18 -0.17 0.53
CA LEU A 47 -7.93 1.10 1.22
C LEU A 47 -9.02 1.41 2.24
N ARG A 48 -10.31 1.24 1.88
CA ARG A 48 -11.41 1.49 2.82
C ARG A 48 -11.39 0.52 3.99
N GLU A 49 -11.05 -0.75 3.76
CA GLU A 49 -10.96 -1.75 4.83
C GLU A 49 -9.85 -1.42 5.83
N ILE A 50 -8.66 -1.03 5.35
CA ILE A 50 -7.54 -0.64 6.21
C ILE A 50 -7.92 0.56 7.08
N PHE A 51 -8.51 1.60 6.48
CA PHE A 51 -8.83 2.86 7.18
C PHE A 51 -10.20 2.85 7.88
N ALA A 52 -10.95 1.75 7.82
CA ALA A 52 -12.25 1.63 8.49
C ALA A 52 -12.14 1.79 10.02
N GLY A 53 -10.98 1.44 10.60
CA GLY A 53 -10.71 1.56 12.04
C GLY A 53 -10.39 2.98 12.51
N ASP A 54 -9.95 3.87 11.62
CA ASP A 54 -9.38 5.19 11.97
C ASP A 54 -10.43 6.32 11.99
N GLY A 55 -11.68 5.99 12.32
CA GLY A 55 -12.77 6.96 12.36
C GLY A 55 -13.30 7.36 10.97
N GLY A 56 -12.97 6.59 9.92
CA GLY A 56 -13.55 6.73 8.58
C GLY A 56 -13.06 7.94 7.78
N GLY A 57 -11.95 8.56 8.19
CA GLY A 57 -11.33 9.66 7.45
C GLY A 57 -10.69 9.21 6.14
N ALA A 58 -10.80 10.03 5.10
CA ALA A 58 -10.04 9.84 3.87
C ALA A 58 -8.53 10.01 4.12
N PRO A 59 -7.66 9.16 3.56
CA PRO A 59 -6.21 9.34 3.65
C PRO A 59 -5.76 10.69 3.07
N ASP A 60 -4.74 11.30 3.66
CA ASP A 60 -4.26 12.62 3.22
C ASP A 60 -3.60 12.57 1.83
N VAL A 61 -2.79 11.53 1.57
CA VAL A 61 -1.97 11.42 0.36
C VAL A 61 -2.15 10.05 -0.30
N GLY A 62 -2.43 10.03 -1.60
CA GLY A 62 -2.43 8.83 -2.44
C GLY A 62 -1.33 8.88 -3.51
N LEU A 63 -0.52 7.82 -3.61
CA LEU A 63 0.54 7.70 -4.62
C LEU A 63 0.26 6.48 -5.50
N GLY A 64 0.17 6.69 -6.82
CA GLY A 64 0.00 5.61 -7.80
C GLY A 64 0.85 5.85 -9.03
N ASP A 65 1.02 4.84 -9.89
CA ASP A 65 1.85 4.91 -11.09
C ASP A 65 1.05 4.63 -12.37
N SER A 66 -0.15 4.05 -12.23
CA SER A 66 -0.92 3.52 -13.33
C SER A 66 -2.40 3.94 -13.26
N ARG A 67 -3.13 3.74 -14.36
CA ARG A 67 -4.59 3.94 -14.39
C ARG A 67 -5.33 3.02 -13.42
N SER A 68 -4.71 1.90 -13.01
CA SER A 68 -5.33 0.98 -12.04
C SER A 68 -5.40 1.55 -10.62
N ASP A 69 -4.65 2.62 -10.34
CA ASP A 69 -4.58 3.27 -9.03
C ASP A 69 -5.62 4.36 -8.84
N TYR A 70 -6.14 4.90 -9.95
CA TYR A 70 -7.07 6.02 -9.96
C TYR A 70 -8.27 5.80 -9.03
N PRO A 71 -8.87 4.60 -8.92
CA PRO A 71 -10.00 4.39 -8.02
C PRO A 71 -9.70 4.54 -6.54
N PHE A 72 -8.49 4.20 -6.06
CA PHE A 72 -8.15 4.45 -4.65
C PHE A 72 -7.63 5.88 -4.48
N MET A 73 -6.89 6.39 -5.45
CA MET A 73 -6.37 7.76 -5.43
C MET A 73 -7.49 8.80 -5.37
N SER A 74 -8.66 8.52 -5.96
CA SER A 74 -9.82 9.42 -5.88
C SER A 74 -10.47 9.47 -4.49
N ILE A 75 -10.11 8.55 -3.59
CA ILE A 75 -10.56 8.55 -2.19
C ILE A 75 -9.68 9.45 -1.33
N CYS A 76 -8.39 9.58 -1.65
CA CYS A 76 -7.45 10.39 -0.90
C CYS A 76 -7.69 11.89 -1.10
N LYS A 77 -7.33 12.71 -0.11
CA LYS A 77 -7.51 14.18 -0.16
C LYS A 77 -6.64 14.81 -1.25
N VAL A 78 -5.40 14.36 -1.37
CA VAL A 78 -4.45 14.74 -2.43
C VAL A 78 -3.85 13.49 -3.03
N SER A 79 -3.70 13.46 -4.36
CA SER A 79 -3.14 12.31 -5.06
C SER A 79 -2.21 12.73 -6.18
N THR A 80 -1.14 11.96 -6.40
CA THR A 80 -0.18 12.22 -7.49
C THR A 80 0.26 10.94 -8.19
N VAL A 81 0.47 11.04 -9.50
CA VAL A 81 0.99 9.96 -10.34
C VAL A 81 2.51 10.04 -10.35
N VAL A 82 3.18 8.97 -9.95
CA VAL A 82 4.64 8.89 -9.85
C VAL A 82 5.14 7.85 -10.85
N SER A 83 5.76 8.30 -11.95
CA SER A 83 6.29 7.41 -13.01
C SER A 83 7.71 6.91 -12.74
N ALA A 84 8.41 7.48 -11.76
CA ALA A 84 9.72 7.04 -11.31
C ALA A 84 9.97 7.53 -9.89
N ILE A 85 10.03 6.62 -8.92
CA ILE A 85 10.69 6.92 -7.65
C ILE A 85 12.18 6.79 -7.93
N HIS A 86 12.84 7.89 -8.32
CA HIS A 86 14.27 7.98 -8.09
C HIS A 86 14.42 8.06 -6.57
N LEU A 87 14.73 6.91 -5.96
CA LEU A 87 14.85 6.74 -4.51
C LEU A 87 16.12 7.45 -4.02
N GLN A 88 16.21 8.77 -4.20
CA GLN A 88 17.06 9.60 -3.37
C GLN A 88 16.39 9.60 -2.01
N ILE A 89 16.90 8.73 -1.13
CA ILE A 89 16.63 8.78 0.30
C ILE A 89 16.88 10.22 0.73
N ILE A 90 15.81 11.01 0.90
CA ILE A 90 15.89 12.27 1.62
C ILE A 90 16.21 11.84 3.04
N ARG A 91 17.50 11.80 3.40
CA ARG A 91 17.92 11.74 4.79
C ARG A 91 17.40 13.01 5.44
N THR A 92 16.20 12.93 6.02
CA THR A 92 15.75 13.91 7.00
C THR A 92 16.69 13.78 8.18
N THR A 93 17.80 14.52 8.10
CA THR A 93 18.68 14.71 9.24
C THR A 93 17.89 15.63 10.15
N VAL A 94 17.16 15.05 11.11
CA VAL A 94 16.58 15.81 12.20
C VAL A 94 17.77 16.40 12.95
N LEU A 95 18.10 17.65 12.63
CA LEU A 95 19.00 18.47 13.43
C LEU A 95 18.29 18.67 14.78
N HIS A 96 18.60 17.81 15.74
CA HIS A 96 18.41 18.14 17.13
C HIS A 96 19.31 19.34 17.44
N ARG A 97 18.73 20.54 17.38
CA ARG A 97 19.25 21.69 18.13
C ARG A 97 19.05 21.35 19.61
N ALA A 98 20.12 20.89 20.25
CA ALA A 98 20.24 20.99 21.68
C ALA A 98 20.38 22.48 22.02
N HIS A 99 19.39 23.01 22.74
CA HIS A 99 19.54 24.22 23.55
C HIS A 99 20.00 23.81 24.94
#